data_AF-A0A926U7E8-F1
#
_entry.id   AF-A0A926U7E8-F1
#
_cell.length_a   1.000
_cell.length_b   1.000
_cell.length_c   1.000
_cell.angle_alpha   90.00
_cell.angle_beta   90.00
_cell.angle_gamma   90.00
#
_symmetry.space_group_name_H-M   'P 1'
#
loop_
_entity.id
_entity.type
_entity.pdbx_description
1 polymer ?
#
loop_
_entity_poly.entity_id
_entity_poly.type
_entity_poly.pdbx_seq_one_letter_code
_entity_poly.pdbx_strand_id
1 'polypeptide(L)'
;MTAACCRGLAGIGLVLSLLLPGSAALAQSVPVESPPISESGLTIPSLWLAQQQFGGKLVNGWRPRPRQGRVDLVVRREVWRLMDYLERYNFINRFGTAANDFRYELRVLDTQNNVLGAYACQANGPVAASGQPSRDCQVLLESGGVSSIRGGSRLSF
;
A
#
# COMPACT_ATOMS: atom_id res chain seq x y z
N MET A 1 65.97 26.80 27.53
CA MET A 1 65.71 25.38 27.83
C MET A 1 64.86 24.81 26.71
N THR A 2 65.42 23.84 25.97
CA THR A 2 64.79 22.65 25.33
C THR A 2 63.29 22.65 25.01
N ALA A 3 62.74 22.07 23.93
CA ALA A 3 63.19 21.45 22.68
C ALA A 3 61.90 20.90 22.00
N ALA A 4 61.91 20.78 20.65
CA ALA A 4 61.15 19.82 19.83
C ALA A 4 59.60 19.97 19.77
N CYS A 5 58.87 19.59 18.71
CA CYS A 5 59.21 18.71 17.61
C CYS A 5 58.28 18.93 16.38
N CYS A 6 58.79 18.46 15.24
CA CYS A 6 58.33 18.57 13.86
C CYS A 6 56.96 17.98 13.50
N ARG A 7 56.38 18.48 12.38
CA ARG A 7 55.96 17.74 11.15
C ARG A 7 55.06 18.69 10.32
N GLY A 8 55.25 18.95 9.02
CA GLY A 8 55.92 18.21 7.96
C GLY A 8 54.88 17.81 6.90
N LEU A 9 55.15 18.19 5.64
CA LEU A 9 54.53 17.80 4.34
C LEU A 9 53.45 18.78 3.81
N ALA A 10 53.74 19.65 2.84
CA ALA A 10 53.96 19.37 1.40
C ALA A 10 52.82 18.51 0.86
N GLY A 11 51.86 19.00 0.06
CA GLY A 11 52.00 19.86 -1.10
C GLY A 11 51.75 19.00 -2.33
N ILE A 12 50.48 18.82 -2.74
CA ILE A 12 50.11 18.33 -4.08
C ILE A 12 48.87 19.11 -4.51
N GLY A 13 49.08 20.03 -5.45
CA GLY A 13 48.01 20.55 -6.27
C GLY A 13 47.61 19.52 -7.32
N LEU A 14 46.30 19.31 -7.48
CA LEU A 14 45.72 18.82 -8.71
C LEU A 14 44.24 19.20 -8.74
N VAL A 15 43.95 20.38 -9.29
CA VAL A 15 42.59 20.77 -9.66
C VAL A 15 42.28 20.03 -10.96
N LEU A 16 41.45 18.99 -10.87
CA LEU A 16 40.98 18.25 -12.04
C LEU A 16 39.54 18.69 -12.34
N SER A 17 39.41 19.67 -13.23
CA SER A 17 38.15 19.99 -13.89
C SER A 17 37.81 18.87 -14.88
N LEU A 18 36.77 18.09 -14.58
CA LEU A 18 36.09 17.25 -15.56
C LEU A 18 34.71 17.83 -15.85
N LEU A 19 34.60 18.58 -16.94
CA LEU A 19 33.35 18.66 -17.69
C LEU A 19 33.18 17.35 -18.46
N LEU A 20 32.12 16.59 -18.19
CA LEU A 20 31.42 15.83 -19.23
C LEU A 20 29.91 15.73 -18.92
N PRO A 21 29.06 15.77 -19.95
CA PRO A 21 27.60 15.88 -19.85
C PRO A 21 26.94 14.51 -19.68
N GLY A 22 25.77 14.47 -19.06
CA GLY A 22 24.86 13.33 -19.12
C GLY A 22 24.85 12.45 -17.89
N SER A 23 24.25 12.94 -16.80
CA SER A 23 23.83 12.09 -15.69
C SER A 23 22.57 11.31 -16.10
N ALA A 24 22.75 10.10 -16.64
CA ALA A 24 21.66 9.14 -16.71
C ALA A 24 21.26 8.75 -15.27
N ALA A 25 20.01 9.02 -14.92
CA ALA A 25 19.44 8.75 -13.61
C ALA A 25 19.49 7.24 -13.30
N LEU A 26 20.35 6.84 -12.36
CA LEU A 26 20.20 5.56 -11.69
C LEU A 26 19.04 5.72 -10.70
N ALA A 27 17.86 5.25 -11.10
CA ALA A 27 16.74 5.06 -10.21
C ALA A 27 17.14 4.03 -9.14
N GLN A 28 17.62 4.51 -7.99
CA GLN A 28 17.87 3.67 -6.83
C GLN A 28 16.52 3.10 -6.37
N SER A 29 16.38 1.78 -6.42
CA SER A 29 15.24 1.09 -5.80
C SER A 29 15.32 1.29 -4.28
N VAL A 30 14.53 2.25 -3.77
CA VAL A 30 14.41 2.50 -2.33
C VAL A 30 13.86 1.24 -1.66
N PRO A 31 14.58 0.64 -0.69
CA PRO A 31 14.04 -0.44 0.11
C PRO A 31 12.76 0.04 0.78
N VAL A 32 11.65 -0.68 0.57
CA VAL A 32 10.38 -0.40 1.25
C VAL A 32 10.56 -0.78 2.72
N GLU A 33 11.02 0.19 3.51
CA GLU A 33 11.04 0.08 4.96
C GLU A 33 9.59 0.12 5.44
N SER A 34 9.14 -0.94 6.11
CA SER A 34 7.78 -0.95 6.68
C SER A 34 7.72 0.08 7.80
N PRO A 35 6.72 0.98 7.79
CA PRO A 35 6.62 2.02 8.80
C PRO A 35 6.36 1.41 10.19
N PRO A 36 6.81 2.09 11.26
CA PRO A 36 6.65 1.60 12.62
C PRO A 36 5.16 1.43 12.97
N ILE A 37 4.88 0.38 13.76
CA ILE A 37 3.55 0.05 14.26
C ILE A 37 3.05 1.24 15.10
N SER A 38 1.92 1.83 14.73
CA SER A 38 1.36 2.99 15.42
C SER A 38 0.35 2.52 16.46
N GLU A 39 0.57 2.89 17.73
CA GLU A 39 -0.28 2.49 18.86
C GLU A 39 -1.59 3.30 18.94
N SER A 40 -1.66 4.46 18.27
CA SER A 40 -2.79 5.41 18.32
C SER A 40 -3.43 5.72 16.97
N GLY A 41 -2.89 5.18 15.86
CA GLY A 41 -3.37 5.40 14.50
C GLY A 41 -3.51 4.11 13.70
N LEU A 42 -4.16 4.18 12.53
CA LEU A 42 -4.21 3.03 11.62
C LEU A 42 -2.79 2.64 11.20
N THR A 43 -2.35 1.46 11.65
CA THR A 43 -1.07 0.87 11.26
C THR A 43 -1.16 0.39 9.82
N ILE A 44 -0.16 0.71 9.01
CA ILE A 44 -0.14 0.30 7.60
C ILE A 44 -0.13 -1.23 7.53
N PRO A 45 -1.12 -1.87 6.89
CA PRO A 45 -1.21 -3.32 6.84
C PRO A 45 -0.09 -3.88 5.97
N SER A 46 0.62 -4.86 6.49
CA SER A 46 1.55 -5.66 5.71
C SER A 46 0.76 -6.65 4.85
N LEU A 47 0.35 -6.23 3.66
CA LEU A 47 -0.29 -7.13 2.68
C LEU A 47 0.69 -8.15 2.06
N TRP A 48 1.95 -8.15 2.49
CA TRP A 48 3.00 -9.04 1.99
C TRP A 48 2.68 -10.52 2.14
N LEU A 49 2.15 -10.94 3.29
CA LEU A 49 1.80 -12.35 3.48
C LEU A 49 0.64 -12.78 2.57
N ALA A 50 -0.38 -11.93 2.44
CA ALA A 50 -1.48 -12.16 1.50
C ALA A 50 -0.97 -12.18 0.04
N GLN A 51 -0.01 -11.34 -0.31
CA GLN A 51 0.66 -11.36 -1.61
C GLN A 51 1.42 -12.67 -1.84
N GLN A 52 2.18 -13.14 -0.86
CA GLN A 52 2.92 -14.41 -0.94
C GLN A 52 1.97 -15.60 -1.14
N GLN A 53 0.85 -15.62 -0.42
CA GLN A 53 -0.08 -16.75 -0.44
C GLN A 53 -1.05 -16.73 -1.63
N PHE A 54 -1.51 -15.55 -2.04
CA PHE A 54 -2.63 -15.41 -2.98
C PHE A 54 -2.36 -14.42 -4.13
N GLY A 55 -1.30 -13.61 -4.04
CA GLY A 55 -1.05 -12.53 -4.99
C GLY A 55 -0.50 -13.00 -6.34
N GLY A 56 0.31 -14.07 -6.33
CA GLY A 56 0.83 -14.75 -7.52
C GLY A 56 1.29 -13.78 -8.62
N LYS A 57 0.87 -14.06 -9.86
CA LYS A 57 1.09 -13.16 -11.01
C LYS A 57 -0.03 -12.11 -11.18
N LEU A 58 -0.96 -11.97 -10.25
CA LEU A 58 -2.06 -11.02 -10.39
C LEU A 58 -1.72 -9.66 -9.78
N VAL A 59 -1.10 -9.66 -8.60
CA VAL A 59 -0.79 -8.43 -7.86
C VAL A 59 0.45 -7.75 -8.44
N ASN A 60 0.30 -6.47 -8.79
CA ASN A 60 1.41 -5.61 -9.21
C ASN A 60 1.98 -4.79 -8.04
N GLY A 61 1.18 -4.57 -6.99
CA GLY A 61 1.58 -3.90 -5.74
C GLY A 61 0.36 -3.36 -4.97
N TRP A 62 0.59 -2.69 -3.84
CA TRP A 62 -0.47 -1.99 -3.11
C TRP A 62 0.00 -0.62 -2.61
N ARG A 63 -0.97 0.27 -2.36
CA ARG A 63 -0.75 1.63 -1.87
C ARG A 63 -1.64 1.88 -0.65
N PRO A 64 -1.05 1.99 0.56
CA PRO A 64 -1.83 2.31 1.75
C PRO A 64 -2.21 3.79 1.76
N ARG A 65 -3.47 4.08 2.08
CA ARG A 65 -4.02 5.44 2.32
C ARG A 65 -4.54 5.54 3.75
N PRO A 66 -3.65 5.70 4.75
CA PRO A 66 -4.04 5.73 6.17
C PRO A 66 -5.06 6.81 6.49
N ARG A 67 -4.94 8.01 5.88
CA ARG A 67 -5.89 9.11 6.06
C ARG A 67 -7.32 8.79 5.62
N GLN A 68 -7.49 7.77 4.78
CA GLN A 68 -8.79 7.34 4.25
C GLN A 68 -9.22 5.99 4.82
N GLY A 69 -8.42 5.39 5.72
CA GLY A 69 -8.66 4.04 6.22
C GLY A 69 -8.75 2.99 5.12
N ARG A 70 -7.97 3.15 4.03
CA ARG A 70 -8.11 2.33 2.83
C ARG A 70 -6.79 1.93 2.21
N VAL A 71 -6.73 0.74 1.61
CA VAL A 71 -5.62 0.27 0.78
C VAL A 71 -6.10 0.07 -0.64
N ASP A 72 -5.34 0.61 -1.60
CA ASP A 72 -5.56 0.36 -3.02
C ASP A 72 -4.60 -0.75 -3.48
N LEU A 73 -5.15 -1.92 -3.82
CA LEU A 73 -4.44 -3.06 -4.38
C LEU A 73 -4.44 -2.95 -5.91
N VAL A 74 -3.25 -2.88 -6.52
CA VAL A 74 -3.09 -2.76 -7.97
C VAL A 74 -2.85 -4.14 -8.56
N VAL A 75 -3.72 -4.55 -9.50
CA VAL A 75 -3.64 -5.84 -10.18
C VAL A 75 -3.40 -5.68 -11.68
N ARG A 76 -2.80 -6.70 -12.29
CA ARG A 76 -2.67 -6.81 -13.74
C ARG A 76 -4.01 -7.14 -14.38
N ARG A 77 -4.50 -6.25 -15.25
CA ARG A 77 -5.83 -6.38 -15.85
C ARG A 77 -5.95 -7.58 -16.76
N GLU A 78 -4.86 -8.01 -17.39
CA GLU A 78 -4.84 -9.18 -18.27
C GLU A 78 -5.19 -10.44 -17.48
N VAL A 79 -4.56 -10.63 -16.32
CA VAL A 79 -4.79 -11.80 -15.45
C VAL A 79 -6.16 -11.72 -14.79
N TRP A 80 -6.56 -10.53 -14.31
CA TRP A 80 -7.86 -10.32 -13.67
C TRP A 80 -9.04 -10.72 -14.56
N ARG A 81 -8.97 -10.39 -15.86
CA ARG A 81 -10.03 -10.68 -16.83
C ARG A 81 -10.21 -12.17 -17.10
N LEU A 82 -9.16 -12.98 -16.92
CA LEU A 82 -9.21 -14.42 -17.10
C LEU A 82 -9.89 -15.14 -15.93
N MET A 83 -9.92 -14.50 -14.76
CA MET A 83 -10.55 -15.07 -13.57
C MET A 83 -12.07 -15.08 -13.71
N ASP A 84 -12.70 -16.12 -13.17
CA ASP A 84 -14.16 -16.17 -13.04
C ASP A 84 -14.67 -15.31 -11.86
N TYR A 85 -15.99 -15.25 -11.68
CA TYR A 85 -16.61 -14.49 -10.60
C TYR A 85 -16.17 -14.97 -9.21
N LEU A 86 -16.14 -16.28 -8.97
CA LEU A 86 -15.82 -16.86 -7.67
C LEU A 86 -14.35 -16.65 -7.33
N GLU A 87 -13.45 -16.76 -8.31
CA GLU A 87 -12.03 -16.47 -8.14
C GLU A 87 -11.80 -15.00 -7.77
N ARG A 88 -12.45 -14.07 -8.47
CA ARG A 88 -12.38 -12.63 -8.16
C ARG A 88 -12.93 -12.33 -6.77
N TYR A 89 -14.09 -12.91 -6.43
CA TYR A 89 -14.69 -12.77 -5.11
C TYR A 89 -13.74 -13.27 -4.02
N ASN A 90 -13.21 -14.49 -4.18
CA ASN A 90 -12.33 -15.12 -3.21
C ASN A 90 -11.04 -14.31 -3.00
N PHE A 91 -10.46 -13.83 -4.10
CA PHE A 91 -9.29 -12.97 -4.07
C PHE A 91 -9.54 -11.68 -3.27
N ILE A 92 -10.63 -10.96 -3.56
CA ILE A 92 -10.98 -9.74 -2.80
C ILE A 92 -11.25 -10.07 -1.35
N ASN A 93 -11.97 -11.17 -1.06
CA ASN A 93 -12.30 -11.56 0.30
C ASN A 93 -11.06 -11.83 1.16
N ARG A 94 -10.08 -12.58 0.62
CA ARG A 94 -8.83 -12.90 1.34
C ARG A 94 -7.99 -11.65 1.60
N PHE A 95 -7.75 -10.83 0.59
CA PHE A 95 -6.99 -9.59 0.77
C PHE A 95 -7.73 -8.57 1.63
N GLY A 96 -9.06 -8.52 1.51
CA GLY A 96 -9.93 -7.65 2.29
C GLY A 96 -9.92 -8.01 3.76
N THR A 97 -9.98 -9.30 4.08
CA THR A 97 -9.85 -9.80 5.45
C THR A 97 -8.50 -9.42 6.05
N ALA A 98 -7.40 -9.65 5.33
CA ALA A 98 -6.07 -9.28 5.79
C ALA A 98 -5.89 -7.75 6.00
N ALA A 99 -6.55 -6.92 5.19
CA ALA A 99 -6.56 -5.47 5.39
C ALA A 99 -7.45 -5.05 6.59
N ASN A 100 -8.57 -5.73 6.78
CA ASN A 100 -9.53 -5.44 7.84
C ASN A 100 -9.01 -5.77 9.25
N ASP A 101 -8.05 -6.68 9.38
CA ASP A 101 -7.32 -6.91 10.64
C ASP A 101 -6.69 -5.61 11.18
N PHE A 102 -6.31 -4.69 10.27
CA PHE A 102 -5.80 -3.36 10.58
C PHE A 102 -6.84 -2.25 10.42
N ARG A 103 -8.12 -2.61 10.28
CA ARG A 103 -9.29 -1.72 10.08
C ARG A 103 -9.28 -0.94 8.76
N TYR A 104 -8.58 -1.44 7.75
CA TYR A 104 -8.59 -0.87 6.40
C TYR A 104 -9.68 -1.48 5.53
N GLU A 105 -10.31 -0.65 4.70
CA GLU A 105 -11.05 -1.09 3.53
C GLU A 105 -10.09 -1.39 2.37
N LEU A 106 -10.45 -2.31 1.49
CA LEU A 106 -9.65 -2.63 0.30
C LEU A 106 -10.36 -2.15 -0.97
N ARG A 107 -9.63 -1.56 -1.90
CA ARG A 107 -10.06 -1.39 -3.29
C ARG A 107 -9.10 -2.11 -4.22
N VAL A 108 -9.64 -2.88 -5.14
CA VAL A 108 -8.87 -3.50 -6.22
C VAL A 108 -8.96 -2.59 -7.44
N LEU A 109 -7.80 -2.15 -7.91
CA LEU A 109 -7.63 -1.27 -9.05
C LEU A 109 -6.83 -1.99 -10.13
N ASP A 110 -7.09 -1.68 -11.40
CA ASP A 110 -6.15 -2.02 -12.45
C ASP A 110 -4.96 -1.03 -12.50
N THR A 111 -4.03 -1.28 -13.43
CA THR A 111 -2.87 -0.41 -13.69
C THR A 111 -3.25 0.99 -14.21
N GLN A 112 -4.47 1.17 -14.70
CA GLN A 112 -5.05 2.45 -15.15
C GLN A 112 -5.86 3.15 -14.04
N ASN A 113 -5.89 2.60 -12.83
CA ASN A 113 -6.69 3.04 -11.68
C ASN A 113 -8.22 2.87 -11.82
N ASN A 114 -8.70 2.03 -12.74
CA ASN A 114 -10.10 1.63 -12.78
C ASN A 114 -10.43 0.70 -11.63
N VAL A 115 -11.61 0.85 -11.03
CA VAL A 115 -12.03 0.06 -9.87
C VAL A 115 -12.67 -1.23 -10.34
N LEU A 116 -12.02 -2.35 -10.02
CA LEU A 116 -12.49 -3.69 -10.38
C LEU A 116 -13.32 -4.34 -9.27
N GLY A 117 -13.13 -3.88 -8.03
CA GLY A 117 -13.89 -4.30 -6.87
C GLY A 117 -13.41 -3.66 -5.58
N ALA A 118 -14.07 -3.97 -4.47
CA ALA A 118 -13.74 -3.48 -3.14
C ALA A 118 -14.15 -4.48 -2.06
N TYR A 119 -13.47 -4.43 -0.94
CA TYR A 119 -13.89 -5.00 0.34
C TYR A 119 -14.20 -3.81 1.25
N ALA A 120 -15.49 -3.53 1.44
CA ALA A 120 -15.96 -2.35 2.15
C ALA A 120 -16.64 -2.77 3.46
N CYS A 121 -16.41 -2.00 4.52
CA CYS A 121 -16.94 -2.33 5.84
C CYS A 121 -17.78 -1.19 6.40
N GLN A 122 -19.00 -1.50 6.85
CA GLN A 122 -19.89 -0.56 7.51
C GLN A 122 -19.83 -0.78 9.03
N ALA A 123 -19.95 0.29 9.82
CA ALA A 123 -20.04 0.16 11.26
C ALA A 123 -21.46 -0.31 11.64
N ASN A 124 -21.53 -1.47 12.29
CA ASN A 124 -22.78 -2.06 12.74
C ASN A 124 -22.93 -1.84 14.25
N GLY A 125 -23.96 -1.07 14.62
CA GLY A 125 -24.44 -0.96 16.00
C GLY A 125 -23.60 -0.04 16.93
N PRO A 126 -24.08 0.11 18.18
CA PRO A 126 -23.39 0.91 19.19
C PRO A 126 -22.06 0.27 19.57
N VAL A 127 -21.09 1.11 19.94
CA VAL A 127 -19.75 0.69 20.38
C VAL A 127 -19.90 -0.28 21.57
N ALA A 128 -19.45 -1.52 21.40
CA ALA A 128 -19.47 -2.50 22.48
C ALA A 128 -18.55 -2.07 23.63
N ALA A 129 -18.74 -2.64 24.83
CA ALA A 129 -17.91 -2.36 26.01
C ALA A 129 -16.40 -2.64 25.81
N SER A 130 -16.03 -3.33 24.72
CA SER A 130 -14.66 -3.50 24.23
C SER A 130 -14.08 -2.27 23.51
N GLY A 131 -14.82 -1.16 23.43
CA GLY A 131 -14.35 0.10 22.86
C GLY A 131 -14.32 0.16 21.33
N GLN A 132 -14.74 -0.89 20.62
CA GLN A 132 -14.75 -0.92 19.15
C GLN A 132 -16.11 -1.35 18.58
N PRO A 133 -16.64 -0.64 17.57
CA PRO A 133 -17.86 -1.05 16.89
C PRO A 133 -17.61 -2.30 16.05
N SER A 134 -18.58 -3.23 16.10
CA SER A 134 -18.68 -4.32 15.14
C SER A 134 -18.77 -3.74 13.74
N ARG A 135 -18.18 -4.39 12.74
CA ARG A 135 -18.26 -3.95 11.34
C ARG A 135 -18.81 -5.07 10.48
N ASP A 136 -19.83 -4.78 9.69
CA ASP A 136 -20.20 -5.64 8.55
C ASP A 136 -19.20 -5.41 7.45
N CYS A 137 -18.72 -6.46 6.80
CA CYS A 137 -17.83 -6.31 5.66
C CYS A 137 -18.35 -7.11 4.47
N GLN A 138 -18.36 -6.47 3.31
CA GLN A 138 -18.88 -7.06 2.08
C GLN A 138 -17.93 -6.85 0.89
N VAL A 139 -17.89 -7.85 0.02
CA VAL A 139 -17.20 -7.79 -1.26
C VAL A 139 -18.13 -7.15 -2.29
N LEU A 140 -17.64 -6.11 -2.96
CA LEU A 140 -18.30 -5.40 -4.05
C LEU A 140 -17.48 -5.64 -5.32
N LEU A 141 -18.06 -6.24 -6.35
CA LEU A 141 -17.38 -6.47 -7.63
C LEU A 141 -17.94 -5.54 -8.71
N GLU A 142 -17.09 -5.06 -9.61
CA GLU A 142 -17.53 -4.31 -10.78
C GLU A 142 -18.32 -5.25 -11.71
N SER A 143 -19.65 -5.14 -11.68
CA SER A 143 -20.53 -5.89 -12.57
C SER A 143 -20.65 -5.23 -13.94
N GLY A 144 -19.55 -4.95 -14.63
CA GLY A 144 -19.52 -4.47 -16.04
C GLY A 144 -20.46 -3.30 -16.41
N GLY A 145 -20.98 -2.59 -15.41
CA GLY A 145 -22.17 -1.76 -15.49
C GLY A 145 -22.10 -0.77 -14.34
N VAL A 146 -21.83 0.46 -14.71
CA VAL A 146 -21.51 1.60 -13.86
C VAL A 146 -22.48 1.73 -12.69
N SER A 147 -22.03 1.40 -11.48
CA SER A 147 -22.72 1.78 -10.23
C SER A 147 -21.70 1.93 -9.11
N SER A 148 -21.04 3.09 -9.12
CA SER A 148 -20.81 3.91 -7.92
C SER A 148 -20.62 3.14 -6.60
N ILE A 149 -19.40 2.68 -6.34
CA ILE A 149 -18.91 2.51 -4.95
C ILE A 149 -18.73 3.93 -4.38
N ARG A 150 -19.83 4.63 -4.10
CA ARG A 150 -19.85 5.83 -3.26
C ARG A 150 -20.21 5.38 -1.85
N GLY A 151 -19.41 5.82 -0.88
CA GLY A 151 -19.71 5.68 0.54
C GLY A 151 -21.13 6.18 0.81
N GLY A 152 -22.02 5.24 1.11
CA GLY A 152 -23.37 5.52 1.54
C GLY A 152 -23.36 5.82 3.02
N SER A 153 -23.16 7.09 3.37
CA SER A 153 -23.72 7.63 4.60
C SER A 153 -25.10 8.21 4.25
N ARG A 154 -26.19 7.54 4.65
CA ARG A 154 -27.46 8.21 4.95
C ARG A 154 -28.32 7.40 5.92
N LEU A 155 -28.94 8.14 6.82
CA LEU A 155 -29.44 7.82 8.15
C LEU A 155 -30.88 7.25 8.18
N SER A 156 -31.22 6.79 9.40
CA SER A 156 -32.51 6.90 10.11
C SER A 156 -33.50 5.74 9.98
N PHE A 157 -33.72 5.03 11.08
CA PHE A 157 -34.88 5.25 11.97
C PHE A 157 -34.44 5.21 13.43
#